data_AF-A0A068WJQ8-F1
#
_entry.id   AF-A0A068WJQ8-F1
#
_cell.length_a   1.000
_cell.length_b   1.000
_cell.length_c   1.000
_cell.angle_alpha   90.00
_cell.angle_beta   90.00
_cell.angle_gamma   90.00
#
_symmetry.space_group_name_H-M   'P 1'
#
loop_
_entity.id
_entity.type
_entity.pdbx_description
1 polymer ?
#
loop_
_entity_poly.entity_id
_entity_poly.type
_entity_poly.pdbx_seq_one_letter_code
_entity_poly.pdbx_strand_id
1 'polypeptide(L)'
;MHSYYSADHKTLIDCIYITVLGLTNSFISDFEMSMCQSCEKFIKELNIPHFNMHDVEKLGIESVMEITLKIIMRFCPNCQIHLSFDIDCLDPKYAPSTGTPVPGGLSLEEGKYICRTLGQTGCLKSMVVVEVNTLLGSSKDAATALNSDFEIIKSALLLD
;
A
#
# COMPACT_ATOMS: atom_id res chain seq x y z
N MET A 1 -3.36 25.95 29.45
CA MET A 1 -2.98 24.52 29.52
C MET A 1 -4.08 23.74 28.84
N HIS A 2 -3.98 23.52 27.53
CA HIS A 2 -4.98 22.75 26.79
C HIS A 2 -4.64 21.26 26.87
N SER A 3 -5.56 20.52 27.46
CA SER A 3 -5.64 19.06 27.45
C SER A 3 -5.90 18.56 26.03
N TYR A 4 -4.85 18.12 25.34
CA TYR A 4 -4.94 17.27 24.15
C TYR A 4 -4.36 15.89 24.49
N TYR A 5 -5.09 15.15 25.32
CA TYR A 5 -4.88 13.71 25.53
C TYR A 5 -6.26 13.09 25.72
N SER A 6 -6.99 12.91 24.62
CA SER A 6 -7.86 11.74 24.47
C SER A 6 -7.26 10.91 23.36
N ALA A 7 -6.40 9.98 23.75
CA ALA A 7 -5.97 8.90 22.90
C ALA A 7 -7.16 7.95 22.72
N ASP A 8 -7.98 8.22 21.70
CA ASP A 8 -8.82 7.16 21.13
C ASP A 8 -7.88 6.23 20.37
N HIS A 9 -7.64 5.07 20.97
CA HIS A 9 -6.87 3.99 20.41
C HIS A 9 -7.46 3.53 19.06
N LYS A 10 -6.79 3.90 17.96
CA LYS A 10 -6.61 3.17 16.68
C LYS A 10 -6.39 4.20 15.57
N THR A 11 -5.14 4.52 15.29
CA THR A 11 -4.78 5.18 14.03
C THR A 11 -3.47 4.56 13.58
N LEU A 12 -3.58 3.35 13.06
CA LEU A 12 -2.52 2.76 12.23
C LEU A 12 -2.73 3.22 10.79
N ILE A 13 -1.62 3.23 10.06
CA ILE A 13 -1.52 3.72 8.69
C ILE A 13 -1.59 2.49 7.78
N ASP A 14 -2.75 2.24 7.19
CA ASP A 14 -2.97 1.14 6.24
C ASP A 14 -2.45 1.62 4.87
N CYS A 15 -1.30 1.09 4.43
CA CYS A 15 -0.52 1.68 3.32
C CYS A 15 0.25 0.68 2.47
N ILE A 16 0.25 0.93 1.15
CA ILE A 16 1.30 0.43 0.27
C ILE A 16 2.42 1.46 0.26
N TYR A 17 3.63 1.07 0.67
CA TYR A 17 4.81 1.92 0.61
C TYR A 17 5.76 1.44 -0.50
N ILE A 18 6.01 2.29 -1.49
CA ILE A 18 7.04 2.06 -2.50
C ILE A 18 8.28 2.86 -2.13
N THR A 19 9.31 2.17 -1.64
CA THR A 19 10.60 2.78 -1.29
C THR A 19 11.61 2.62 -2.42
N VAL A 20 12.25 3.70 -2.83
CA VAL A 20 13.38 3.68 -3.76
C VAL A 20 14.70 3.60 -2.99
N LEU A 21 15.39 2.46 -3.09
CA LEU A 21 16.70 2.24 -2.50
C LEU A 21 17.79 2.91 -3.35
N GLY A 22 18.70 3.63 -2.70
CA GLY A 22 19.85 4.31 -3.34
C GLY A 22 19.75 5.84 -3.39
N LEU A 23 18.69 6.43 -2.85
CA LEU A 23 18.61 7.86 -2.55
C LEU A 23 18.77 8.07 -1.04
N THR A 24 19.41 9.17 -0.63
CA THR A 24 19.46 9.58 0.79
C THR A 24 18.10 10.03 1.33
N ASN A 25 17.10 10.17 0.44
CA ASN A 25 15.71 10.45 0.75
C ASN A 25 14.85 9.30 0.22
N SER A 26 14.26 8.52 1.12
CA SER A 26 13.27 7.49 0.78
C SER A 26 12.07 8.17 0.13
N PHE A 27 11.80 7.83 -1.13
CA PHE A 27 10.52 8.16 -1.73
C PHE A 27 9.48 7.19 -1.18
N ILE A 28 8.29 7.67 -0.90
CA ILE A 28 7.16 6.89 -0.41
C ILE A 28 6.00 7.29 -1.31
N SER A 29 5.36 6.35 -2.00
CA SER A 29 4.06 6.58 -2.64
C SER A 29 3.01 5.86 -1.81
N ASP A 30 2.39 6.58 -0.89
CA ASP A 30 1.35 6.02 -0.02
C ASP A 30 0.05 5.83 -0.79
N PHE A 31 -0.56 4.65 -0.67
CA PHE A 31 -1.95 4.39 -1.04
C PHE A 31 -2.77 4.22 0.24
N GLU A 32 -3.47 5.28 0.64
CA GLU A 32 -4.11 5.35 1.96
C GLU A 32 -5.64 5.23 1.91
N MET A 33 -6.15 4.38 2.80
CA MET A 33 -7.57 4.15 3.01
C MET A 33 -8.12 4.84 4.26
N SER A 34 -7.29 5.01 5.30
CA SER A 34 -7.64 5.72 6.54
C SER A 34 -6.40 6.38 7.14
N MET A 35 -6.41 7.72 7.27
CA MET A 35 -5.28 8.48 7.79
C MET A 35 -5.68 9.45 8.90
N CYS A 36 -4.88 9.53 9.95
CA CYS A 36 -5.01 10.59 10.96
C CYS A 36 -4.78 11.97 10.33
N GLN A 37 -5.58 12.98 10.68
CA GLN A 37 -5.36 14.38 10.26
C GLN A 37 -3.94 14.90 10.55
N SER A 38 -3.29 14.38 11.60
CA SER A 38 -1.91 14.75 11.93
C SER A 38 -0.90 14.15 10.94
N CYS A 39 -1.11 12.91 10.48
CA CYS A 39 -0.24 12.26 9.49
C CYS A 39 -0.41 12.92 8.12
N GLU A 40 -1.65 13.25 7.74
CA GLU A 40 -1.96 13.91 6.46
C GLU A 40 -1.23 15.25 6.35
N LYS A 41 -1.27 16.01 7.43
CA LYS A 41 -0.57 17.28 7.52
C LYS A 41 0.94 17.11 7.36
N PHE A 42 1.52 16.08 7.98
CA PHE A 42 2.96 15.83 7.92
C PHE A 42 3.42 15.41 6.52
N ILE A 43 2.69 14.49 5.87
CA ILE A 43 2.96 14.05 4.49
C ILE A 43 2.90 15.25 3.53
N LYS A 44 1.89 16.12 3.68
CA LYS A 44 1.76 17.34 2.88
C LYS A 44 2.88 18.35 3.15
N GLU A 45 3.24 18.57 4.41
CA GLU A 45 4.33 19.50 4.79
C GLU A 45 5.69 19.05 4.24
N LEU A 46 5.94 17.73 4.23
CA LEU A 46 7.16 17.15 3.68
C LEU A 46 7.15 16.99 2.15
N ASN A 47 6.03 17.32 1.49
CA ASN A 47 5.83 17.10 0.05
C ASN A 47 6.11 15.65 -0.36
N ILE A 48 5.72 14.69 0.49
CA ILE A 48 5.79 13.26 0.15
C ILE A 48 4.62 12.97 -0.81
N PRO A 49 4.90 12.47 -2.02
CA PRO A 49 3.82 12.16 -2.95
C PRO A 49 3.00 10.98 -2.46
N HIS A 50 1.68 11.14 -2.45
CA HIS A 50 0.76 10.12 -1.95
C HIS A 50 -0.51 10.17 -2.80
N PHE A 51 -1.22 9.05 -2.80
CA PHE A 51 -2.53 8.89 -3.42
C PHE A 51 -3.46 8.26 -2.38
N ASN A 52 -4.63 8.83 -2.18
CA ASN A 52 -5.64 8.17 -1.35
C ASN A 52 -6.64 7.41 -2.25
N MET A 53 -7.56 6.67 -1.63
CA MET A 53 -8.59 5.95 -2.38
C MET A 53 -9.49 6.86 -3.23
N HIS A 54 -9.68 8.14 -2.87
CA HIS A 54 -10.40 9.10 -3.71
C HIS A 54 -9.63 9.44 -5.00
N ASP A 55 -8.31 9.53 -4.92
CA ASP A 55 -7.46 9.70 -6.12
C ASP A 55 -7.53 8.47 -7.02
N VAL A 56 -7.49 7.26 -6.44
CA VAL A 56 -7.64 6.00 -7.17
C VAL A 56 -9.01 5.91 -7.84
N GLU A 57 -10.09 6.22 -7.13
CA GLU A 57 -11.45 6.23 -7.68
C GLU A 57 -11.59 7.22 -8.85
N LYS A 58 -10.99 8.40 -8.72
CA LYS A 58 -11.10 9.48 -9.71
C LYS A 58 -10.22 9.27 -10.94
N LEU A 59 -9.00 8.77 -10.76
CA LEU A 59 -7.99 8.66 -11.81
C LEU A 59 -7.90 7.26 -12.42
N GLY A 60 -8.33 6.24 -11.67
CA GLY A 60 -8.09 4.83 -11.96
C GLY A 60 -6.67 4.40 -11.60
N ILE A 61 -6.51 3.14 -11.19
CA ILE A 61 -5.22 2.62 -10.71
C ILE A 61 -4.10 2.71 -11.75
N GLU A 62 -4.43 2.54 -13.03
CA GLU A 62 -3.46 2.60 -14.14
C GLU A 62 -2.80 3.97 -14.22
N SER A 63 -3.60 5.03 -14.20
CA SER A 63 -3.13 6.42 -14.22
C SER A 63 -2.30 6.74 -13.00
N VAL A 64 -2.72 6.27 -11.82
CA VAL A 64 -1.97 6.47 -10.58
C VAL A 64 -0.59 5.81 -10.69
N MET A 65 -0.52 4.56 -11.16
CA MET A 65 0.76 3.87 -11.34
C MET A 65 1.64 4.53 -12.40
N GLU A 66 1.09 5.03 -13.49
CA GLU A 66 1.85 5.78 -14.49
C GLU A 66 2.48 7.05 -13.88
N ILE A 67 1.72 7.79 -13.07
CA ILE A 67 2.24 8.97 -12.37
C ILE A 67 3.31 8.56 -11.36
N THR A 68 3.07 7.53 -10.55
CA THR A 68 4.02 6.99 -9.56
C THR A 68 5.35 6.63 -10.21
N LEU A 69 5.33 5.87 -11.30
CA LEU A 69 6.55 5.49 -12.03
C LEU A 69 7.27 6.70 -12.62
N LYS A 70 6.54 7.66 -13.20
CA LYS A 70 7.16 8.91 -13.71
C LYS A 70 7.87 9.67 -12.59
N ILE A 71 7.28 9.71 -11.40
CA ILE A 71 7.91 10.38 -10.25
C ILE A 71 9.17 9.62 -9.84
N ILE A 72 9.09 8.29 -9.65
CA ILE A 72 10.23 7.44 -9.29
C ILE A 72 11.39 7.61 -10.29
N MET A 73 11.11 7.48 -11.59
CA MET A 73 12.12 7.58 -12.65
C MET A 73 12.74 8.98 -12.74
N ARG A 74 11.97 10.04 -12.48
CA ARG A 74 12.48 11.42 -12.45
C ARG A 74 13.52 11.61 -11.35
N PHE A 75 13.32 11.00 -10.18
CA PHE A 75 14.24 11.14 -9.05
C PHE A 75 15.43 10.17 -9.13
N CYS A 76 15.22 8.96 -9.65
CA CYS A 76 16.27 7.95 -9.74
C CYS A 76 16.07 7.02 -10.95
N PRO A 77 16.69 7.33 -12.09
CA PRO A 77 16.58 6.55 -13.33
C PRO A 77 17.06 5.09 -13.22
N ASN A 78 17.96 4.80 -12.27
CA ASN A 78 18.52 3.47 -12.00
C ASN A 78 18.09 2.93 -10.62
N CYS A 79 16.89 3.31 -10.17
CA CYS A 79 16.41 2.95 -8.84
C CYS A 79 16.27 1.44 -8.66
N GLN A 80 16.50 1.01 -7.42
CA GLN A 80 16.02 -0.29 -6.94
C GLN A 80 14.76 -0.03 -6.11
N ILE A 81 13.69 -0.77 -6.40
CA ILE A 81 12.41 -0.60 -5.74
C ILE A 81 12.28 -1.66 -4.64
N HIS A 82 11.92 -1.21 -3.44
CA HIS A 82 11.43 -2.01 -2.34
C HIS A 82 9.93 -1.75 -2.18
N LEU A 83 9.12 -2.81 -2.19
CA LEU A 83 7.68 -2.73 -1.98
C LEU A 83 7.33 -3.25 -0.58
N SER A 84 6.76 -2.41 0.27
CA SER A 84 6.07 -2.86 1.47
C SER A 84 4.57 -2.82 1.19
N PHE A 85 3.96 -3.99 1.13
CA PHE A 85 2.54 -4.16 0.83
C PHE A 85 1.81 -4.59 2.08
N ASP A 86 1.01 -3.70 2.63
CA ASP A 86 0.07 -4.08 3.67
C ASP A 86 -1.15 -4.75 3.06
N ILE A 87 -1.50 -5.97 3.47
CA ILE A 87 -2.64 -6.68 2.88
C ILE A 87 -3.96 -6.03 3.26
N ASP A 88 -3.99 -5.28 4.36
CA ASP A 88 -5.18 -4.58 4.81
C ASP A 88 -5.57 -3.38 3.94
N CYS A 89 -4.71 -2.96 3.00
CA CYS A 89 -5.06 -1.98 1.97
C CYS A 89 -6.11 -2.52 0.98
N LEU A 90 -6.27 -3.85 0.91
CA LEU A 90 -7.32 -4.47 0.11
C LEU A 90 -8.67 -4.36 0.82
N ASP A 91 -9.73 -4.27 0.03
CA ASP A 91 -11.08 -4.34 0.57
C ASP A 91 -11.25 -5.62 1.42
N PRO A 92 -11.91 -5.56 2.59
CA PRO A 92 -12.04 -6.69 3.52
C PRO A 92 -12.66 -7.95 2.89
N LYS A 93 -13.36 -7.84 1.75
CA LYS A 93 -13.81 -9.01 0.99
C LYS A 93 -12.66 -9.91 0.48
N TYR A 94 -11.46 -9.35 0.32
CA TYR A 94 -10.25 -10.04 -0.12
C TYR A 94 -9.26 -10.28 1.03
N ALA A 95 -9.23 -9.41 2.03
CA ALA A 95 -8.36 -9.51 3.19
C ALA A 95 -9.14 -9.43 4.52
N PRO A 96 -10.03 -10.40 4.83
CA PRO A 96 -10.89 -10.34 6.01
C PRO A 96 -10.15 -10.62 7.34
N SER A 97 -8.98 -11.27 7.29
CA SER A 97 -8.19 -11.69 8.45
C SER A 97 -7.01 -10.75 8.72
N THR A 98 -7.32 -9.47 8.91
CA THR A 98 -6.37 -8.40 9.25
C THR A 98 -6.79 -7.69 10.53
N GLY A 99 -5.86 -6.95 11.15
CA GLY A 99 -6.13 -6.25 12.41
C GLY A 99 -7.20 -5.14 12.29
N THR A 100 -7.29 -4.50 11.13
CA THR A 100 -8.09 -3.29 10.92
C THR A 100 -8.73 -3.26 9.53
N PRO A 101 -9.75 -4.10 9.24
CA PRO A 101 -10.42 -4.06 7.95
C PRO A 101 -11.20 -2.75 7.76
N VAL A 102 -10.83 -1.93 6.75
CA VAL A 102 -11.58 -0.73 6.37
C VAL A 102 -12.26 -0.95 5.01
N PRO A 103 -13.58 -0.73 4.87
CA PRO A 103 -14.27 -0.89 3.60
C PRO A 103 -13.84 0.16 2.55
N GLY A 104 -13.89 -0.20 1.27
CA GLY A 104 -13.58 0.73 0.17
C GLY A 104 -12.09 0.81 -0.17
N GLY A 105 -11.32 -0.21 0.22
CA GLY A 105 -9.93 -0.39 -0.20
C GLY A 105 -9.81 -0.90 -1.63
N LEU A 106 -8.57 -1.24 -2.00
CA LEU A 106 -8.26 -1.76 -3.33
C LEU A 106 -8.94 -3.10 -3.58
N SER A 107 -9.35 -3.33 -4.81
CA SER A 107 -9.67 -4.69 -5.23
C SER A 107 -8.41 -5.54 -5.36
N LEU A 108 -8.56 -6.87 -5.27
CA LEU A 108 -7.44 -7.79 -5.46
C LEU A 108 -6.78 -7.59 -6.84
N GLU A 109 -7.56 -7.31 -7.88
CA GLU A 109 -7.03 -7.06 -9.22
C GLU A 109 -6.25 -5.74 -9.31
N GLU A 110 -6.67 -4.69 -8.60
CA GLU A 110 -5.91 -3.44 -8.50
C GLU A 110 -4.60 -3.64 -7.73
N GLY A 111 -4.62 -4.38 -6.61
CA GLY A 111 -3.41 -4.75 -5.86
C GLY A 111 -2.43 -5.58 -6.70
N LYS A 112 -2.94 -6.57 -7.43
CA LYS A 112 -2.15 -7.36 -8.40
C LYS A 112 -1.59 -6.49 -9.51
N TYR A 113 -2.37 -5.53 -10.02
CA TYR A 113 -1.93 -4.60 -11.05
C TYR A 113 -0.75 -3.74 -10.58
N ILE A 114 -0.80 -3.20 -9.36
CA ILE A 114 0.32 -2.45 -8.76
C ILE A 114 1.58 -3.33 -8.74
N CYS A 115 1.46 -4.53 -8.18
CA CYS A 115 2.58 -5.46 -8.02
C CYS A 115 3.18 -5.89 -9.36
N ARG A 116 2.33 -6.26 -10.33
CA ARG A 116 2.74 -6.64 -11.68
C ARG A 116 3.42 -5.48 -12.39
N THR A 117 2.87 -4.28 -12.30
CA THR A 117 3.44 -3.08 -12.93
C THR A 117 4.84 -2.80 -12.38
N LEU A 118 5.02 -2.90 -11.05
CA LEU A 118 6.34 -2.75 -10.42
C LEU A 118 7.31 -3.88 -10.82
N GLY A 119 6.85 -5.14 -10.86
CA GLY A 119 7.66 -6.27 -11.33
C GLY A 119 8.14 -6.09 -12.77
N GLN A 120 7.27 -5.62 -13.66
CA GLN A 120 7.56 -5.37 -15.08
C GLN A 120 8.63 -4.29 -15.30
N THR A 121 8.85 -3.38 -14.34
CA THR A 121 9.96 -2.41 -14.42
C THR A 121 11.35 -3.07 -14.40
N GLY A 122 11.45 -4.32 -13.92
CA GLY A 122 12.74 -4.98 -13.63
C GLY A 122 13.50 -4.37 -12.44
N CYS A 123 12.95 -3.33 -11.81
CA CYS A 123 13.58 -2.57 -10.73
C CYS A 123 13.13 -3.05 -9.34
N LEU A 124 12.04 -3.79 -9.21
CA LEU A 124 11.61 -4.40 -7.95
C LEU A 124 12.63 -5.44 -7.46
N LYS A 125 13.36 -5.13 -6.39
CA LYS A 125 14.44 -5.98 -5.83
C LYS A 125 14.09 -6.64 -4.52
N SER A 126 13.12 -6.10 -3.80
CA SER A 126 12.66 -6.66 -2.53
C SER A 126 11.21 -6.31 -2.31
N MET A 127 10.52 -7.19 -1.60
CA MET A 127 9.13 -7.02 -1.23
C MET A 127 8.91 -7.60 0.17
N VAL A 128 8.06 -6.95 0.95
CA VAL A 128 7.50 -7.49 2.18
C VAL A 128 5.98 -7.39 2.10
N VAL A 129 5.29 -8.45 2.53
CA VAL A 129 3.83 -8.46 2.73
C VAL A 129 3.59 -8.61 4.23
N VAL A 130 2.73 -7.76 4.79
CA VAL A 130 2.52 -7.64 6.24
C VAL A 130 1.03 -7.72 6.63
N GLU A 131 0.76 -7.71 7.94
CA GLU A 131 -0.57 -7.67 8.60
C GLU A 131 -1.56 -8.81 8.33
N VAL A 132 -1.07 -9.93 7.79
CA VAL A 132 -1.85 -11.16 7.74
C VAL A 132 -1.96 -11.76 9.14
N ASN A 133 -3.17 -11.86 9.68
CA ASN A 133 -3.41 -12.44 10.99
C ASN A 133 -4.45 -13.56 10.93
N THR A 134 -3.97 -14.79 10.77
CA THR A 134 -4.80 -16.00 10.64
C THR A 134 -5.59 -16.37 11.89
N LEU A 135 -5.31 -15.73 13.03
CA LEU A 135 -6.09 -15.89 14.27
C LEU A 135 -7.35 -15.03 14.29
N LEU A 136 -7.49 -14.08 13.36
CA LEU A 136 -8.66 -13.22 13.23
C LEU A 136 -9.64 -13.79 12.20
N GLY A 137 -10.93 -13.78 12.55
CA GLY A 137 -11.99 -14.30 11.68
C GLY A 137 -12.14 -15.82 11.71
N SER A 138 -12.84 -16.35 10.72
CA SER A 138 -13.04 -17.79 10.54
C SER A 138 -11.87 -18.44 9.77
N SER A 139 -11.80 -19.77 9.76
CA SER A 139 -10.81 -20.49 8.94
C SER A 139 -10.95 -20.19 7.43
N LYS A 140 -12.16 -19.83 6.97
CA LYS A 140 -12.39 -19.42 5.58
C LYS A 140 -11.82 -18.03 5.32
N ASP A 141 -11.95 -17.13 6.28
CA ASP A 141 -11.42 -15.76 6.19
C ASP A 141 -9.89 -15.81 6.13
N ALA A 142 -9.28 -16.60 7.01
CA ALA A 142 -7.83 -16.81 7.02
C ALA A 142 -7.32 -17.38 5.69
N ALA A 143 -8.02 -18.38 5.14
CA ALA A 143 -7.68 -18.93 3.83
C ALA A 143 -7.85 -17.90 2.70
N THR A 144 -8.84 -17.01 2.81
CA THR A 144 -9.07 -15.95 1.81
C THR A 144 -7.94 -14.92 1.82
N ALA A 145 -7.56 -14.42 3.01
CA ALA A 145 -6.46 -13.48 3.15
C ALA A 145 -5.13 -14.08 2.66
N LEU A 146 -4.80 -15.31 3.07
CA LEU A 146 -3.60 -16.00 2.61
C LEU A 146 -3.57 -16.19 1.09
N ASN A 147 -4.72 -16.56 0.49
CA ASN A 147 -4.79 -16.69 -0.97
C ASN A 147 -4.56 -15.34 -1.65
N SER A 148 -5.12 -14.25 -1.13
CA SER A 148 -4.85 -12.90 -1.63
C SER A 148 -3.36 -12.55 -1.54
N ASP A 149 -2.70 -12.82 -0.41
CA ASP A 149 -1.24 -12.61 -0.27
C ASP A 149 -0.45 -13.36 -1.33
N PHE A 150 -0.76 -14.65 -1.53
CA PHE A 150 -0.08 -15.46 -2.54
C PHE A 150 -0.26 -14.88 -3.94
N GLU A 151 -1.46 -14.40 -4.27
CA GLU A 151 -1.72 -13.76 -5.56
C GLU A 151 -0.95 -12.44 -5.74
N ILE A 152 -0.88 -11.62 -4.69
CA ILE A 152 -0.08 -10.38 -4.67
C ILE A 152 1.40 -10.70 -4.93
N ILE A 153 1.96 -11.68 -4.21
CA ILE A 153 3.36 -12.10 -4.36
C ILE A 153 3.62 -12.67 -5.76
N LYS A 154 2.73 -13.52 -6.28
CA LYS A 154 2.85 -14.07 -7.64
C LYS A 154 2.87 -12.97 -8.69
N SER A 155 1.97 -11.99 -8.59
CA SER A 155 1.93 -10.86 -9.53
C SER A 155 3.19 -10.01 -9.45
N ALA A 156 3.77 -9.79 -8.26
CA ALA A 156 5.06 -9.10 -8.12
C ALA A 156 6.21 -9.87 -8.79
N LEU A 157 6.17 -11.20 -8.75
CA LEU A 157 7.16 -12.09 -9.37
C LEU A 157 6.87 -12.42 -10.84
N LEU A 158 5.77 -11.92 -11.40
CA LEU A 158 5.30 -12.20 -12.77
C LEU A 158 5.06 -13.70 -13.02
N LEU A 159 4.43 -14.38 -12.05
CA LEU A 159 4.13 -15.82 -12.04
C LEU A 159 2.63 -16.15 -12.19
N ASP A 160 1.82 -15.14 -12.50
CA ASP A 160 0.37 -15.19 -12.61
C ASP A 160 -0.15 -15.59 -14.01
#